data_AF-A0A7C4C9P4-F1
#
_entry.id   AF-A0A7C4C9P4-F1
#
_cell.length_a   1.000
_cell.length_b   1.000
_cell.length_c   1.000
_cell.angle_alpha   90.00
_cell.angle_beta   90.00
_cell.angle_gamma   90.00
#
_symmetry.space_group_name_H-M   'P 1'
#
loop_
_entity.id
_entity.type
_entity.pdbx_description
1 polymer ?
#
loop_
_entity_poly.entity_id
_entity_poly.type
_entity_poly.pdbx_seq_one_letter_code
_entity_poly.pdbx_strand_id
1 'polypeptide(L)'
;MRADCIYCLLAVVVLAGRATGQTCTMQWGNLTPTPNLNGIVHALTVHDEDATGPKRQSLYLGGTFLNAGGLSASRIARWDGAAWYALGLGITGASVFSLQEYDEDGTGPNKAQLFVGGNFTQAGGFEAYNIARWNGTGWTAVGIGLNGPAYAMVVYDEDGTGPQKPNLIVGGLFTLAGGSPANRIARWNGSAWSALGDGLNGYCAALTVFDEDGTGPQKPNLFAGGGFTVAGAGIASHVARWNGSAWSSLVVFPNPDGVDGTVYTLLAADDDGSGARPTALFVGGAFSSAGGIAASNIARWTGTQWTTVGAGLNAPPFAMSVFDPDGSGSQQPALYVAGSFTQAGGTSANRVARWNGSTWAGLDTGTNGEVRATAVYDDDGTGSNLSGLYTGGQFTLAGTRTVSNLARWMCLPPEGRPGDLNCDNVVNFNDIDPFVLALSGPAGYQAAYPNCRYLNADCNNDGLVNFNDIDAFVALLSGG
;
A
#
# COMPACT_ATOMS: atom_id res chain seq x y z
N MET A 1 -39.79 -36.61 13.12
CA MET A 1 -39.49 -36.11 11.77
C MET A 1 -38.73 -34.81 11.96
N ARG A 2 -37.40 -34.87 12.19
CA ARG A 2 -36.30 -34.71 11.22
C ARG A 2 -36.36 -33.34 10.49
N ALA A 3 -35.32 -32.50 10.45
CA ALA A 3 -33.89 -32.77 10.52
C ALA A 3 -33.09 -31.61 11.17
N ASP A 4 -32.16 -31.99 12.04
CA ASP A 4 -31.01 -31.20 12.46
C ASP A 4 -30.01 -31.06 11.29
N CYS A 5 -29.43 -29.87 11.10
CA CYS A 5 -28.24 -29.69 10.26
C CYS A 5 -27.17 -28.96 11.09
N ILE A 6 -26.42 -29.77 11.83
CA ILE A 6 -25.15 -29.42 12.44
C ILE A 6 -24.10 -29.40 11.33
N TYR A 7 -23.59 -28.23 10.96
CA TYR A 7 -22.26 -28.12 10.37
C TYR A 7 -21.28 -27.71 11.48
N CYS A 8 -20.84 -28.72 12.24
CA CYS A 8 -19.56 -28.65 12.95
C CYS A 8 -18.48 -28.66 11.86
N LEU A 9 -17.83 -27.50 11.61
CA LEU A 9 -16.54 -27.51 10.92
C LEU A 9 -15.54 -28.20 11.84
N LEU A 10 -15.21 -29.44 11.50
CA LEU A 10 -14.05 -30.13 12.02
C LEU A 10 -12.83 -29.35 11.53
N ALA A 11 -12.22 -28.53 12.39
CA ALA A 11 -10.89 -28.00 12.13
C ALA A 11 -9.93 -29.18 12.11
N VAL A 12 -9.59 -29.66 10.91
CA VAL A 12 -8.40 -30.49 10.72
C VAL A 12 -7.23 -29.59 11.09
N VAL A 13 -6.73 -29.75 12.32
CA VAL A 13 -5.40 -29.26 12.69
C VAL A 13 -4.43 -30.09 11.86
N VAL A 14 -4.16 -29.63 10.65
CA VAL A 14 -2.91 -29.97 9.97
C VAL A 14 -1.86 -29.32 10.86
N LEU A 15 -1.16 -30.14 11.66
CA LEU A 15 0.15 -29.77 12.16
C LEU A 15 1.02 -29.55 10.92
N ALA A 16 0.98 -28.33 10.38
CA ALA A 16 1.98 -27.88 9.44
C ALA A 16 3.29 -28.01 10.20
N GLY A 17 4.10 -29.00 9.80
CA GLY A 17 5.48 -29.07 10.23
C GLY A 17 6.09 -27.69 10.00
N ARG A 18 6.83 -27.18 10.99
CA ARG A 18 7.51 -25.89 10.89
C ARG A 18 8.27 -25.87 9.57
N ALA A 19 7.81 -25.06 8.62
CA ALA A 19 8.62 -24.73 7.46
C ALA A 19 9.95 -24.21 8.01
N THR A 20 11.06 -24.83 7.61
CA THR A 20 12.39 -24.30 7.89
C THR A 20 12.42 -22.91 7.25
N GLY A 21 12.35 -21.86 8.08
CA GLY A 21 12.24 -20.48 7.63
C GLY A 21 13.30 -20.14 6.60
N GLN A 22 12.86 -19.49 5.53
CA GLN A 22 13.71 -19.09 4.41
C GLN A 22 14.81 -18.14 4.95
N THR A 23 16.08 -18.54 4.83
CA THR A 23 17.17 -17.60 5.05
C THR A 23 17.24 -16.69 3.84
N CYS A 24 16.86 -15.42 3.99
CA CYS A 24 16.95 -14.41 2.95
C CYS A 24 17.61 -13.14 3.48
N THR A 25 18.22 -12.37 2.58
CA THR A 25 18.79 -11.06 2.91
C THR A 25 17.86 -9.98 2.38
N MET A 26 17.33 -9.15 3.27
CA MET A 26 16.55 -7.99 2.88
C MET A 26 17.44 -7.00 2.15
N GLN A 27 17.00 -6.54 0.98
CA GLN A 27 17.75 -5.58 0.19
C GLN A 27 16.83 -4.76 -0.71
N TRP A 28 17.33 -3.58 -1.11
CA TRP A 28 16.70 -2.74 -2.12
C TRP A 28 16.85 -3.39 -3.49
N GLY A 29 15.79 -3.36 -4.30
CA GLY A 29 15.59 -3.99 -5.60
C GLY A 29 15.26 -2.95 -6.67
N ASN A 30 15.76 -3.17 -7.90
CA ASN A 30 15.28 -2.46 -9.08
C ASN A 30 14.09 -3.22 -9.68
N LEU A 31 13.19 -2.50 -10.34
CA LEU A 31 12.19 -3.10 -11.22
C LEU A 31 12.80 -3.26 -12.62
N THR A 32 12.53 -4.38 -13.28
CA THR A 32 12.99 -4.67 -14.64
C THR A 32 11.80 -4.98 -15.55
N PRO A 33 11.56 -4.20 -16.62
CA PRO A 33 12.33 -3.04 -17.06
C PRO A 33 12.22 -1.83 -16.12
N THR A 34 13.25 -0.97 -16.16
CA THR A 34 13.40 0.16 -15.24
C THR A 34 12.24 1.15 -15.35
N PRO A 35 11.74 1.69 -14.22
CA PRO A 35 10.58 2.58 -14.23
C PRO A 35 10.80 3.88 -15.01
N ASN A 36 12.02 4.43 -15.00
CA ASN A 36 12.39 5.71 -15.63
C ASN A 36 11.39 6.86 -15.39
N LEU A 37 10.83 6.93 -14.17
CA LEU A 37 9.87 7.95 -13.79
C LEU A 37 10.55 9.31 -13.69
N ASN A 38 10.00 10.30 -14.39
CA ASN A 38 10.51 11.69 -14.43
C ASN A 38 9.76 12.66 -13.50
N GLY A 39 9.02 12.13 -12.54
CA GLY A 39 8.30 12.92 -11.53
C GLY A 39 8.04 12.12 -10.27
N ILE A 40 7.47 12.80 -9.29
CA ILE A 40 7.24 12.28 -7.94
C ILE A 40 6.13 11.24 -7.98
N VAL A 41 6.29 10.13 -7.26
CA VAL A 41 5.20 9.19 -6.96
C VAL A 41 4.54 9.62 -5.66
N HIS A 42 3.24 9.89 -5.70
CA HIS A 42 2.43 10.32 -4.55
C HIS A 42 1.52 9.22 -4.01
N ALA A 43 1.14 8.25 -4.84
CA ALA A 43 0.26 7.16 -4.46
C ALA A 43 0.71 5.85 -5.10
N LEU A 44 0.59 4.77 -4.33
CA LEU A 44 0.75 3.39 -4.79
C LEU A 44 -0.47 2.60 -4.32
N THR A 45 -1.03 1.75 -5.17
CA THR A 45 -2.02 0.76 -4.75
C THR A 45 -1.89 -0.50 -5.59
N VAL A 46 -2.40 -1.60 -5.07
CA VAL A 46 -2.55 -2.85 -5.82
C VAL A 46 -4.01 -2.95 -6.22
N HIS A 47 -4.26 -3.29 -7.48
CA HIS A 47 -5.62 -3.48 -8.00
C HIS A 47 -5.69 -4.70 -8.90
N ASP A 48 -6.76 -5.48 -8.73
CA ASP A 48 -7.09 -6.64 -9.55
C ASP A 48 -8.04 -6.26 -10.69
N GLU A 49 -7.56 -6.33 -11.94
CA GLU A 49 -8.38 -5.97 -13.11
C GLU A 49 -9.49 -6.98 -13.44
N ASP A 50 -9.40 -8.23 -12.95
CA ASP A 50 -10.38 -9.25 -13.28
C ASP A 50 -11.02 -9.98 -12.11
N ALA A 51 -10.65 -9.58 -10.88
CA ALA A 51 -11.19 -9.99 -9.59
C ALA A 51 -10.93 -11.46 -9.24
N THR A 52 -11.63 -12.38 -9.90
CA THR A 52 -11.42 -13.84 -9.73
C THR A 52 -10.94 -14.49 -11.01
N GLY A 53 -10.57 -13.68 -12.02
CA GLY A 53 -10.04 -14.18 -13.27
C GLY A 53 -8.56 -14.55 -13.18
N PRO A 54 -7.96 -14.97 -14.30
CA PRO A 54 -6.59 -15.44 -14.33
C PRO A 54 -5.54 -14.31 -14.32
N LYS A 55 -5.94 -13.03 -14.46
CA LYS A 55 -4.99 -11.92 -14.44
C LYS A 55 -4.48 -11.73 -13.02
N ARG A 56 -3.20 -11.40 -12.93
CA ARG A 56 -2.56 -11.04 -11.67
C ARG A 56 -2.98 -9.64 -11.26
N GLN A 57 -2.99 -9.41 -9.95
CA GLN A 57 -3.01 -8.06 -9.41
C GLN A 57 -1.84 -7.25 -9.96
N SER A 58 -2.03 -5.94 -10.09
CA SER A 58 -1.01 -5.03 -10.63
C SER A 58 -0.79 -3.85 -9.70
N LEU A 59 0.44 -3.36 -9.67
CA LEU A 59 0.79 -2.14 -8.96
C LEU A 59 0.42 -0.93 -9.82
N TYR A 60 -0.39 -0.04 -9.27
CA TYR A 60 -0.73 1.24 -9.89
C TYR A 60 -0.06 2.39 -9.15
N LEU A 61 0.41 3.36 -9.92
CA LEU A 61 1.16 4.50 -9.41
C LEU A 61 0.50 5.80 -9.84
N GLY A 62 0.29 6.70 -8.89
CA GLY A 62 -0.22 8.05 -9.11
C GLY A 62 0.82 9.09 -8.70
N GLY A 63 0.98 10.16 -9.46
CA GLY A 63 2.01 11.15 -9.15
C GLY A 63 2.03 12.38 -10.05
N THR A 64 3.23 12.96 -10.23
CA THR A 64 3.50 14.08 -11.15
C THR A 64 4.29 13.68 -12.39
N PHE A 65 4.72 12.42 -12.48
CA PHE A 65 5.48 11.89 -13.62
C PHE A 65 4.66 11.95 -14.92
N LEU A 66 5.36 12.02 -16.04
CA LEU A 66 4.79 11.99 -17.40
C LEU A 66 5.23 10.75 -18.19
N ASN A 67 6.26 10.04 -17.70
CA ASN A 67 6.80 8.85 -18.32
C ASN A 67 6.93 7.72 -17.31
N ALA A 68 6.69 6.48 -17.76
CA ALA A 68 6.93 5.25 -17.00
C ALA A 68 7.33 4.11 -17.95
N GLY A 69 8.43 3.40 -17.68
CA GLY A 69 8.93 2.31 -18.50
C GLY A 69 9.25 2.69 -19.95
N GLY A 70 9.58 3.96 -20.21
CA GLY A 70 9.75 4.50 -21.57
C GLY A 70 8.45 4.85 -22.30
N LEU A 71 7.29 4.62 -21.69
CA LEU A 71 5.98 5.01 -22.20
C LEU A 71 5.61 6.42 -21.74
N SER A 72 4.81 7.12 -22.55
CA SER A 72 4.12 8.34 -22.10
C SER A 72 2.95 7.95 -21.20
N ALA A 73 3.15 8.09 -19.89
CA ALA A 73 2.21 7.71 -18.84
C ALA A 73 1.94 8.94 -17.97
N SER A 74 0.99 9.77 -18.38
CA SER A 74 0.71 11.06 -17.72
C SER A 74 0.07 10.86 -16.35
N ARG A 75 0.88 10.95 -15.29
CA ARG A 75 0.53 10.94 -13.84
C ARG A 75 -0.10 9.67 -13.30
N ILE A 76 -0.28 8.66 -14.15
CA ILE A 76 -0.84 7.36 -13.81
C ILE A 76 -0.17 6.28 -14.67
N ALA A 77 0.29 5.21 -14.03
CA ALA A 77 0.91 4.06 -14.69
C ALA A 77 0.55 2.77 -13.97
N ARG A 78 0.60 1.66 -14.69
CA ARG A 78 0.41 0.29 -14.18
C ARG A 78 1.68 -0.53 -14.42
N TRP A 79 2.04 -1.33 -13.43
CA TRP A 79 3.10 -2.33 -13.46
C TRP A 79 2.51 -3.69 -13.09
N ASP A 80 2.65 -4.69 -13.95
CA ASP A 80 2.04 -6.01 -13.74
C ASP A 80 3.03 -7.10 -13.28
N GLY A 81 4.22 -6.68 -12.85
CA GLY A 81 5.32 -7.58 -12.50
C GLY A 81 6.31 -7.83 -13.64
N ALA A 82 5.94 -7.52 -14.90
CA ALA A 82 6.81 -7.74 -16.06
C ALA A 82 6.89 -6.55 -17.03
N ALA A 83 5.82 -5.76 -17.16
CA ALA A 83 5.76 -4.64 -18.09
C ALA A 83 5.04 -3.41 -17.51
N TRP A 84 5.45 -2.25 -18.03
CA TRP A 84 4.80 -0.97 -17.76
C TRP A 84 3.68 -0.72 -18.76
N TYR A 85 2.60 -0.10 -18.28
CA TYR A 85 1.45 0.27 -19.09
C TYR A 85 1.00 1.69 -18.77
N ALA A 86 0.69 2.46 -19.81
CA ALA A 86 -0.05 3.71 -19.70
C ALA A 86 -1.56 3.41 -19.66
N LEU A 87 -2.33 4.19 -18.90
CA LEU A 87 -3.78 4.06 -18.83
C LEU A 87 -4.43 5.10 -19.76
N GLY A 88 -4.65 4.72 -21.03
CA GLY A 88 -5.16 5.62 -22.06
C GLY A 88 -4.27 6.86 -22.23
N LEU A 89 -4.88 8.05 -22.33
CA LEU A 89 -4.15 9.33 -22.37
C LEU A 89 -3.68 9.82 -20.98
N GLY A 90 -3.94 9.05 -19.92
CA GLY A 90 -3.62 9.42 -18.55
C GLY A 90 -4.43 10.59 -18.00
N ILE A 91 -3.84 11.33 -17.06
CA ILE A 91 -4.46 12.42 -16.32
C ILE A 91 -3.84 13.76 -16.71
N THR A 92 -4.69 14.75 -17.01
CA THR A 92 -4.28 16.14 -17.31
C THR A 92 -4.57 17.04 -16.12
N GLY A 93 -3.53 17.65 -15.57
CA GLY A 93 -3.62 18.42 -14.34
C GLY A 93 -2.26 18.60 -13.66
N ALA A 94 -2.27 18.74 -12.34
CA ALA A 94 -1.06 18.84 -11.53
C ALA A 94 -0.58 17.46 -11.06
N SER A 95 -1.40 16.70 -10.34
CA SER A 95 -0.99 15.47 -9.66
C SER A 95 -2.14 14.50 -9.40
N VAL A 96 -1.83 13.22 -9.31
CA VAL A 96 -2.67 12.21 -8.64
C VAL A 96 -2.12 11.99 -7.23
N PHE A 97 -2.99 12.09 -6.20
CA PHE A 97 -2.61 11.98 -4.79
C PHE A 97 -3.15 10.72 -4.10
N SER A 98 -4.22 10.12 -4.63
CA SER A 98 -4.84 8.93 -4.04
C SER A 98 -5.34 7.99 -5.12
N LEU A 99 -5.27 6.70 -4.82
CA LEU A 99 -5.76 5.60 -5.65
C LEU A 99 -6.56 4.66 -4.73
N GLN A 100 -7.77 4.28 -5.14
CA GLN A 100 -8.62 3.40 -4.34
C GLN A 100 -9.46 2.51 -5.25
N GLU A 101 -9.48 1.22 -4.98
CA GLU A 101 -10.43 0.31 -5.60
C GLU A 101 -11.81 0.48 -4.93
N TYR A 102 -12.87 0.56 -5.75
CA TYR A 102 -14.24 0.63 -5.25
C TYR A 102 -15.20 -0.08 -6.19
N ASP A 103 -16.08 -0.89 -5.61
CA ASP A 103 -17.18 -1.55 -6.30
C ASP A 103 -18.47 -0.73 -6.20
N GLU A 104 -18.89 -0.15 -7.33
CA GLU A 104 -20.07 0.69 -7.40
C GLU A 104 -21.39 -0.10 -7.32
N ASP A 105 -21.42 -1.42 -7.50
CA ASP A 105 -22.65 -2.22 -7.36
C ASP A 105 -22.56 -3.35 -6.33
N GLY A 106 -21.40 -3.51 -5.69
CA GLY A 106 -21.18 -4.35 -4.53
C GLY A 106 -21.12 -5.83 -4.91
N THR A 107 -22.25 -6.54 -4.81
CA THR A 107 -22.34 -7.95 -5.27
C THR A 107 -22.96 -8.06 -6.67
N GLY A 108 -23.05 -6.94 -7.37
CA GLY A 108 -23.62 -6.86 -8.71
C GLY A 108 -22.69 -7.44 -9.78
N PRO A 109 -23.08 -7.33 -11.06
CA PRO A 109 -22.32 -7.89 -12.17
C PRO A 109 -21.08 -7.08 -12.54
N ASN A 110 -20.94 -5.84 -12.08
CA ASN A 110 -19.79 -5.02 -12.39
C ASN A 110 -18.62 -5.37 -11.49
N LYS A 111 -17.41 -5.19 -12.02
CA LYS A 111 -16.19 -5.35 -11.24
C LYS A 111 -15.87 -4.04 -10.54
N ALA A 112 -15.17 -4.14 -9.42
CA ALA A 112 -14.55 -2.99 -8.81
C ALA A 112 -13.63 -2.25 -9.80
N GLN A 113 -13.62 -0.93 -9.69
CA GLN A 113 -12.88 -0.03 -10.58
C GLN A 113 -11.82 0.73 -9.79
N LEU A 114 -10.76 1.15 -10.49
CA LEU A 114 -9.74 1.99 -9.89
C LEU A 114 -10.18 3.46 -9.92
N PHE A 115 -10.43 4.03 -8.74
CA PHE A 115 -10.68 5.46 -8.57
C PHE A 115 -9.35 6.18 -8.36
N VAL A 116 -9.23 7.37 -8.95
CA VAL A 116 -8.07 8.25 -8.81
C VAL A 116 -8.53 9.61 -8.31
N GLY A 117 -7.90 10.08 -7.24
CA GLY A 117 -8.14 11.38 -6.63
C GLY A 117 -6.89 12.24 -6.72
N GLY A 118 -7.03 13.52 -7.00
CA GLY A 118 -5.88 14.40 -7.15
C GLY A 118 -6.23 15.85 -7.39
N ASN A 119 -5.27 16.60 -7.93
CA ASN A 119 -5.48 17.95 -8.46
C ASN A 119 -5.38 17.89 -9.99
N PHE A 120 -6.52 17.71 -10.66
CA PHE A 120 -6.59 17.57 -12.10
C PHE A 120 -7.95 17.95 -12.67
N THR A 121 -8.00 18.19 -13.98
CA THR A 121 -9.20 18.66 -14.67
C THR A 121 -9.73 17.68 -15.71
N GLN A 122 -8.89 16.73 -16.17
CA GLN A 122 -9.31 15.73 -17.14
C GLN A 122 -8.66 14.36 -16.89
N ALA A 123 -9.38 13.32 -17.32
CA ALA A 123 -8.90 11.94 -17.38
C ALA A 123 -9.24 11.36 -18.76
N GLY A 124 -8.25 10.77 -19.44
CA GLY A 124 -8.45 10.20 -20.79
C GLY A 124 -8.88 11.21 -21.86
N GLY A 125 -8.65 12.52 -21.65
CA GLY A 125 -9.09 13.60 -22.54
C GLY A 125 -10.51 14.12 -22.27
N PHE A 126 -11.22 13.57 -21.29
CA PHE A 126 -12.56 14.01 -20.89
C PHE A 126 -12.51 14.79 -19.57
N GLU A 127 -13.43 15.73 -19.38
CA GLU A 127 -13.55 16.47 -18.13
C GLU A 127 -13.84 15.54 -16.95
N ALA A 128 -12.97 15.61 -15.95
CA ALA A 128 -13.09 14.86 -14.71
C ALA A 128 -12.38 15.67 -13.62
N TYR A 129 -13.14 16.44 -12.85
CA TYR A 129 -12.57 17.41 -11.92
C TYR A 129 -12.17 16.75 -10.60
N ASN A 130 -10.85 16.60 -10.41
CA ASN A 130 -10.17 16.11 -9.20
C ASN A 130 -10.47 14.66 -8.78
N ILE A 131 -11.39 13.98 -9.47
CA ILE A 131 -11.67 12.56 -9.30
C ILE A 131 -12.15 11.92 -10.61
N ALA A 132 -11.66 10.72 -10.91
CA ALA A 132 -12.05 9.91 -12.06
C ALA A 132 -11.97 8.43 -11.70
N ARG A 133 -12.56 7.56 -12.53
CA ARG A 133 -12.42 6.10 -12.38
C ARG A 133 -12.01 5.44 -13.69
N TRP A 134 -11.24 4.37 -13.58
CA TRP A 134 -10.76 3.53 -14.67
C TRP A 134 -11.45 2.17 -14.62
N ASN A 135 -12.07 1.76 -15.73
CA ASN A 135 -12.80 0.50 -15.81
C ASN A 135 -11.99 -0.65 -16.46
N GLY A 136 -10.67 -0.50 -16.57
CA GLY A 136 -9.79 -1.43 -17.30
C GLY A 136 -9.55 -1.05 -18.76
N THR A 137 -10.40 -0.20 -19.36
CA THR A 137 -10.31 0.18 -20.79
C THR A 137 -10.41 1.68 -21.05
N GLY A 138 -11.10 2.42 -20.19
CA GLY A 138 -11.38 3.84 -20.36
C GLY A 138 -11.61 4.56 -19.04
N TRP A 139 -11.37 5.88 -19.08
CA TRP A 139 -11.62 6.80 -17.98
C TRP A 139 -13.06 7.30 -18.00
N THR A 140 -13.68 7.44 -16.84
CA THR A 140 -15.00 8.06 -16.67
C THR A 140 -14.97 9.03 -15.50
N ALA A 141 -15.69 10.16 -15.63
CA ALA A 141 -15.87 11.11 -14.54
C ALA A 141 -16.77 10.55 -13.43
N VAL A 142 -16.54 10.97 -12.17
CA VAL A 142 -17.37 10.58 -11.03
C VAL A 142 -18.38 11.68 -10.73
N GLY A 143 -19.53 11.63 -11.41
CA GLY A 143 -20.50 12.72 -11.42
C GLY A 143 -19.89 14.02 -11.96
N ILE A 144 -20.24 15.17 -11.36
CA ILE A 144 -19.62 16.47 -11.68
C ILE A 144 -18.19 16.58 -11.10
N GLY A 145 -17.78 15.68 -10.21
CA GLY A 145 -16.50 15.74 -9.52
C GLY A 145 -16.47 16.72 -8.34
N LEU A 146 -15.27 17.19 -8.01
CA LEU A 146 -14.98 18.03 -6.84
C LEU A 146 -14.41 19.37 -7.27
N ASN A 147 -14.68 20.45 -6.51
CA ASN A 147 -14.14 21.78 -6.80
C ASN A 147 -12.72 22.04 -6.24
N GLY A 148 -12.08 21.02 -5.68
CA GLY A 148 -10.72 21.10 -5.14
C GLY A 148 -10.10 19.71 -5.03
N PRO A 149 -8.80 19.64 -4.68
CA PRO A 149 -8.05 18.39 -4.70
C PRO A 149 -8.62 17.32 -3.75
N ALA A 150 -8.64 16.08 -4.22
CA ALA A 150 -8.84 14.89 -3.39
C ALA A 150 -7.48 14.33 -2.94
N TYR A 151 -7.26 14.25 -1.62
CA TYR A 151 -5.99 13.78 -1.04
C TYR A 151 -6.06 12.35 -0.55
N ALA A 152 -7.21 11.91 -0.05
CA ALA A 152 -7.39 10.56 0.48
C ALA A 152 -8.72 9.97 0.04
N MET A 153 -8.74 8.65 -0.10
CA MET A 153 -9.93 7.87 -0.40
C MET A 153 -9.93 6.59 0.43
N VAL A 154 -11.10 6.12 0.86
CA VAL A 154 -11.26 4.81 1.49
C VAL A 154 -12.67 4.29 1.23
N VAL A 155 -12.84 2.98 1.15
CA VAL A 155 -14.17 2.36 1.14
C VAL A 155 -14.63 2.16 2.58
N TYR A 156 -15.84 2.64 2.91
CA TYR A 156 -16.40 2.54 4.25
C TYR A 156 -17.83 2.00 4.21
N ASP A 157 -18.08 1.03 5.07
CA ASP A 157 -19.38 0.45 5.31
C ASP A 157 -20.06 1.12 6.51
N GLU A 158 -21.08 1.96 6.24
CA GLU A 158 -21.72 2.78 7.27
C GLU A 158 -22.67 1.99 8.17
N ASP A 159 -23.19 0.84 7.71
CA ASP A 159 -24.08 -0.03 8.51
C ASP A 159 -23.47 -1.40 8.83
N GLY A 160 -22.25 -1.69 8.36
CA GLY A 160 -21.48 -2.87 8.73
C GLY A 160 -22.05 -4.11 8.05
N THR A 161 -22.49 -5.11 8.80
CA THR A 161 -23.15 -6.30 8.19
C THR A 161 -24.61 -6.03 7.77
N GLY A 162 -25.00 -4.75 7.69
CA GLY A 162 -26.33 -4.33 7.29
C GLY A 162 -26.58 -4.51 5.79
N PRO A 163 -27.79 -4.12 5.32
CA PRO A 163 -28.18 -4.29 3.93
C PRO A 163 -27.56 -3.27 2.97
N GLN A 164 -26.94 -2.19 3.47
CA GLN A 164 -26.33 -1.20 2.60
C GLN A 164 -24.97 -1.69 2.11
N LYS A 165 -24.63 -1.32 0.88
CA LYS A 165 -23.28 -1.55 0.36
C LYS A 165 -22.33 -0.47 0.90
N PRO A 166 -21.03 -0.75 0.94
CA PRO A 166 -20.03 0.27 1.23
C PRO A 166 -20.07 1.45 0.25
N ASN A 167 -19.67 2.61 0.75
CA ASN A 167 -19.53 3.85 -0.02
C ASN A 167 -18.05 4.24 -0.15
N LEU A 168 -17.70 4.93 -1.23
CA LEU A 168 -16.38 5.55 -1.36
C LEU A 168 -16.38 6.88 -0.60
N ILE A 169 -15.52 7.01 0.40
CA ILE A 169 -15.30 8.24 1.15
C ILE A 169 -14.09 8.96 0.57
N VAL A 170 -14.23 10.26 0.34
CA VAL A 170 -13.18 11.09 -0.23
C VAL A 170 -12.90 12.28 0.68
N GLY A 171 -11.64 12.48 1.03
CA GLY A 171 -11.15 13.59 1.84
C GLY A 171 -10.19 14.47 1.04
N GLY A 172 -10.21 15.79 1.29
CA GLY A 172 -9.31 16.70 0.59
C GLY A 172 -9.47 18.17 0.96
N LEU A 173 -9.22 19.04 -0.02
CA LEU A 173 -9.34 20.51 0.06
C LEU A 173 -10.48 21.04 -0.82
N PHE A 174 -11.51 20.23 -1.09
CA PHE A 174 -12.73 20.70 -1.76
C PHE A 174 -13.73 21.30 -0.76
N THR A 175 -14.67 22.09 -1.26
CA THR A 175 -15.85 22.60 -0.53
C THR A 175 -17.17 22.20 -1.20
N LEU A 176 -17.11 21.66 -2.42
CA LEU A 176 -18.25 21.14 -3.17
C LEU A 176 -17.92 19.74 -3.69
N ALA A 177 -18.90 18.83 -3.61
CA ALA A 177 -18.88 17.53 -4.24
C ALA A 177 -20.18 17.34 -5.04
N GLY A 178 -20.07 17.03 -6.33
CA GLY A 178 -21.25 16.93 -7.21
C GLY A 178 -22.05 18.24 -7.32
N GLY A 179 -21.41 19.39 -7.11
CA GLY A 179 -22.06 20.71 -7.09
C GLY A 179 -22.75 21.08 -5.76
N SER A 180 -22.81 20.18 -4.79
CA SER A 180 -23.42 20.42 -3.48
C SER A 180 -22.35 20.70 -2.41
N PRO A 181 -22.64 21.51 -1.36
CA PRO A 181 -21.72 21.74 -0.25
C PRO A 181 -21.26 20.44 0.41
N ALA A 182 -19.93 20.29 0.50
CA ALA A 182 -19.28 19.21 1.23
C ALA A 182 -17.95 19.72 1.78
N ASN A 183 -17.86 19.91 3.09
CA ASN A 183 -16.72 20.55 3.73
C ASN A 183 -15.58 19.54 3.91
N ARG A 184 -14.69 19.46 2.90
CA ARG A 184 -13.41 18.72 2.94
C ARG A 184 -13.53 17.19 3.00
N ILE A 185 -14.74 16.66 3.13
CA ILE A 185 -15.05 15.24 3.13
C ILE A 185 -16.44 14.98 2.54
N ALA A 186 -16.57 13.94 1.72
CA ALA A 186 -17.81 13.55 1.06
C ALA A 186 -17.87 12.04 0.84
N ARG A 187 -19.07 11.49 0.65
CA ARG A 187 -19.29 10.11 0.21
C ARG A 187 -19.87 10.06 -1.20
N TRP A 188 -19.40 9.09 -1.96
CA TRP A 188 -19.95 8.66 -3.24
C TRP A 188 -20.59 7.28 -3.07
N ASN A 189 -21.88 7.16 -3.41
CA ASN A 189 -22.62 5.91 -3.25
C ASN A 189 -22.69 5.06 -4.53
N GLY A 190 -21.83 5.33 -5.52
CA GLY A 190 -21.90 4.74 -6.86
C GLY A 190 -22.76 5.52 -7.85
N SER A 191 -23.53 6.52 -7.41
CA SER A 191 -24.41 7.32 -8.29
C SER A 191 -24.51 8.80 -7.94
N ALA A 192 -24.36 9.16 -6.66
CA ALA A 192 -24.51 10.51 -6.16
C ALA A 192 -23.52 10.83 -5.04
N TRP A 193 -23.11 12.10 -5.00
CA TRP A 193 -22.32 12.68 -3.93
C TRP A 193 -23.23 13.12 -2.78
N SER A 194 -22.74 12.98 -1.54
CA SER A 194 -23.33 13.62 -0.37
C SER A 194 -22.27 13.97 0.67
N ALA A 195 -22.52 14.99 1.48
CA ALA A 195 -21.62 15.38 2.57
C ALA A 195 -21.64 14.35 3.71
N LEU A 196 -20.53 14.25 4.45
CA LEU A 196 -20.44 13.50 5.71
C LEU A 196 -20.72 14.42 6.91
N GLY A 197 -22.00 14.51 7.30
CA GLY A 197 -22.44 15.49 8.30
C GLY A 197 -22.07 16.92 7.89
N ASP A 198 -21.67 17.75 8.86
CA ASP A 198 -21.19 19.12 8.59
C ASP A 198 -19.74 19.17 8.04
N GLY A 199 -19.06 18.02 7.97
CA GLY A 199 -17.69 17.88 7.48
C GLY A 199 -16.63 18.43 8.44
N LEU A 200 -15.53 18.96 7.88
CA LEU A 200 -14.33 19.36 8.60
C LEU A 200 -13.98 20.83 8.32
N ASN A 201 -13.42 21.54 9.30
CA ASN A 201 -13.00 22.95 9.13
C ASN A 201 -11.62 23.13 8.44
N GLY A 202 -10.88 22.04 8.22
CA GLY A 202 -9.58 22.00 7.59
C GLY A 202 -9.47 20.81 6.64
N TYR A 203 -8.38 20.74 5.86
CA TYR A 203 -8.22 19.67 4.87
C TYR A 203 -8.10 18.30 5.52
N CYS A 204 -8.67 17.29 4.85
CA CYS A 204 -8.48 15.88 5.17
C CYS A 204 -7.35 15.32 4.30
N ALA A 205 -6.28 14.86 4.93
CA ALA A 205 -5.10 14.32 4.25
C ALA A 205 -5.02 12.79 4.29
N ALA A 206 -5.66 12.16 5.27
CA ALA A 206 -5.65 10.72 5.47
C ALA A 206 -7.02 10.20 5.88
N LEU A 207 -7.37 9.02 5.39
CA LEU A 207 -8.57 8.27 5.75
C LEU A 207 -8.20 6.81 5.99
N THR A 208 -8.79 6.20 7.01
CA THR A 208 -8.71 4.73 7.22
C THR A 208 -9.96 4.26 7.93
N VAL A 209 -10.24 2.97 7.88
CA VAL A 209 -11.24 2.31 8.72
C VAL A 209 -10.51 1.56 9.83
N PHE A 210 -11.01 1.65 11.06
CA PHE A 210 -10.45 0.91 12.19
C PHE A 210 -11.57 0.41 13.11
N ASP A 211 -11.41 -0.82 13.55
CA ASP A 211 -12.32 -1.52 14.46
C ASP A 211 -11.79 -1.38 15.89
N GLU A 212 -12.38 -0.47 16.67
CA GLU A 212 -11.87 -0.12 17.99
C GLU A 212 -12.10 -1.22 19.04
N ASP A 213 -13.07 -2.13 18.84
CA ASP A 213 -13.37 -3.24 19.76
C ASP A 213 -13.11 -4.64 19.15
N GLY A 214 -12.64 -4.71 17.91
CA GLY A 214 -12.15 -5.91 17.27
C GLY A 214 -13.26 -6.94 17.03
N THR A 215 -13.33 -8.00 17.83
CA THR A 215 -14.44 -8.99 17.72
C THR A 215 -15.67 -8.58 18.53
N GLY A 216 -15.64 -7.40 19.13
CA GLY A 216 -16.76 -6.83 19.85
C GLY A 216 -17.98 -6.52 18.97
N PRO A 217 -19.07 -6.05 19.58
CA PRO A 217 -20.33 -5.81 18.89
C PRO A 217 -20.33 -4.53 18.03
N GLN A 218 -19.33 -3.65 18.16
CA GLN A 218 -19.30 -2.42 17.39
C GLN A 218 -18.84 -2.71 15.96
N LYS A 219 -19.37 -1.92 15.02
CA LYS A 219 -18.84 -1.91 13.66
C LYS A 219 -17.57 -1.05 13.62
N PRO A 220 -16.70 -1.26 12.63
CA PRO A 220 -15.58 -0.35 12.39
C PRO A 220 -16.03 1.10 12.18
N ASN A 221 -15.20 2.03 12.66
CA ASN A 221 -15.40 3.47 12.47
C ASN A 221 -14.48 3.97 11.35
N LEU A 222 -14.93 5.01 10.64
CA LEU A 222 -14.08 5.76 9.73
C LEU A 222 -13.26 6.77 10.53
N PHE A 223 -11.96 6.85 10.25
CA PHE A 223 -11.07 7.84 10.84
C PHE A 223 -10.56 8.80 9.78
N ALA A 224 -10.60 10.09 10.09
CA ALA A 224 -10.05 11.16 9.27
C ALA A 224 -8.88 11.82 10.00
N GLY A 225 -7.79 12.05 9.26
CA GLY A 225 -6.61 12.77 9.71
C GLY A 225 -6.33 13.96 8.78
N GLY A 226 -5.86 15.08 9.33
CA GLY A 226 -5.54 16.24 8.51
C GLY A 226 -5.19 17.50 9.29
N GLY A 227 -5.36 18.65 8.64
CA GLY A 227 -5.10 19.98 9.19
C GLY A 227 -6.34 20.65 9.81
N PHE A 228 -7.29 19.87 10.30
CA PHE A 228 -8.54 20.37 10.90
C PHE A 228 -8.48 20.38 12.42
N THR A 229 -9.31 21.20 13.06
CA THR A 229 -9.48 21.28 14.52
C THR A 229 -10.93 21.07 14.97
N VAL A 230 -11.86 21.00 14.02
CA VAL A 230 -13.29 20.77 14.23
C VAL A 230 -13.78 19.75 13.21
N ALA A 231 -14.54 18.77 13.69
CA ALA A 231 -15.26 17.80 12.88
C ALA A 231 -16.73 17.74 13.32
N GLY A 232 -17.65 17.96 12.38
CA GLY A 232 -19.05 18.18 12.72
C GLY A 232 -19.22 19.43 13.60
N ALA A 233 -19.98 19.29 14.69
CA ALA A 233 -20.23 20.36 15.65
C ALA A 233 -19.21 20.43 16.81
N GLY A 234 -18.23 19.52 16.86
CA GLY A 234 -17.32 19.36 18.00
C GLY A 234 -15.85 19.60 17.66
N ILE A 235 -15.07 19.93 18.69
CA ILE A 235 -13.60 19.98 18.58
C ILE A 235 -13.09 18.56 18.31
N ALA A 236 -12.26 18.43 17.27
CA ALA A 236 -11.56 17.22 16.90
C ALA A 236 -10.17 17.62 16.39
N SER A 237 -9.15 17.49 17.22
CA SER A 237 -7.82 18.03 16.96
C SER A 237 -7.03 17.09 16.04
N HIS A 238 -7.09 17.40 14.73
CA HIS A 238 -6.34 16.77 13.64
C HIS A 238 -6.62 15.29 13.36
N VAL A 239 -7.36 14.60 14.25
CA VAL A 239 -7.92 13.27 14.06
C VAL A 239 -9.35 13.23 14.57
N ALA A 240 -10.26 12.66 13.80
CA ALA A 240 -11.66 12.48 14.17
C ALA A 240 -12.16 11.09 13.74
N ARG A 241 -13.15 10.57 14.46
CA ARG A 241 -13.85 9.32 14.10
C ARG A 241 -15.30 9.59 13.71
N TRP A 242 -15.76 8.91 12.67
CA TRP A 242 -17.13 8.88 12.18
C TRP A 242 -17.72 7.50 12.40
N ASN A 243 -18.87 7.45 13.08
CA ASN A 243 -19.53 6.20 13.47
C ASN A 243 -20.64 5.75 12.51
N GLY A 244 -20.71 6.34 11.31
CA GLY A 244 -21.81 6.19 10.36
C GLY A 244 -22.90 7.27 10.48
N SER A 245 -22.87 8.11 11.51
CA SER A 245 -23.90 9.14 11.73
C SER A 245 -23.39 10.48 12.29
N ALA A 246 -22.31 10.46 13.08
CA ALA A 246 -21.77 11.64 13.71
C ALA A 246 -20.24 11.58 13.82
N TRP A 247 -19.62 12.75 13.69
CA TRP A 247 -18.22 12.96 14.00
C TRP A 247 -18.03 13.05 15.52
N SER A 248 -16.96 12.44 16.01
CA SER A 248 -16.52 12.58 17.39
C SER A 248 -15.00 12.60 17.47
N SER A 249 -14.51 13.11 18.58
CA SER A 249 -13.10 13.24 18.89
C SER A 249 -12.53 11.94 19.50
N LEU A 250 -11.21 11.86 19.64
CA LEU A 250 -10.50 10.71 20.25
C LEU A 250 -10.10 11.04 21.71
N VAL A 251 -10.99 11.74 22.43
CA VAL A 251 -10.77 12.12 23.83
C VAL A 251 -10.87 10.92 24.75
N VAL A 252 -9.89 10.79 25.64
CA VAL A 252 -9.93 9.91 26.82
C VAL A 252 -9.91 10.79 28.05
N PHE A 253 -11.06 11.04 28.68
CA PHE A 253 -11.08 11.91 29.87
C PHE A 253 -10.12 11.39 30.96
N PRO A 254 -9.29 12.27 31.57
CA PRO A 254 -9.26 13.74 31.46
C PRO A 254 -8.27 14.32 30.43
N ASN A 255 -7.73 13.51 29.52
CA ASN A 255 -6.65 13.89 28.61
C ASN A 255 -7.12 14.78 27.44
N PRO A 256 -6.20 15.58 26.85
CA PRO A 256 -6.45 16.35 25.63
C PRO A 256 -6.92 15.48 24.46
N ASP A 257 -7.60 16.11 23.51
CA ASP A 257 -8.07 15.46 22.30
C ASP A 257 -6.97 15.29 21.25
N GLY A 258 -7.03 14.18 20.51
CA GLY A 258 -6.29 13.99 19.26
C GLY A 258 -4.79 14.22 19.36
N VAL A 259 -4.24 14.97 18.40
CA VAL A 259 -2.82 15.35 18.35
C VAL A 259 -2.67 16.87 18.21
N ASP A 260 -1.50 17.41 18.60
CA ASP A 260 -1.23 18.85 18.63
C ASP A 260 -0.80 19.45 17.27
N GLY A 261 -0.80 18.66 16.19
CA GLY A 261 -0.41 19.11 14.87
C GLY A 261 -0.98 18.27 13.73
N THR A 262 -0.66 18.64 12.49
CA THR A 262 -1.28 18.05 11.29
C THR A 262 -0.98 16.56 11.16
N VAL A 263 -2.00 15.77 10.85
CA VAL A 263 -1.86 14.35 10.47
C VAL A 263 -1.75 14.20 8.96
N TYR A 264 -0.77 13.44 8.51
CA TYR A 264 -0.52 13.16 7.08
C TYR A 264 -0.85 11.72 6.68
N THR A 265 -0.80 10.77 7.61
CA THR A 265 -1.05 9.35 7.32
C THR A 265 -1.72 8.66 8.50
N LEU A 266 -2.62 7.74 8.19
CA LEU A 266 -3.31 6.87 9.13
C LEU A 266 -3.19 5.43 8.64
N LEU A 267 -2.96 4.48 9.54
CA LEU A 267 -2.97 3.06 9.21
C LEU A 267 -3.55 2.26 10.36
N ALA A 268 -4.61 1.49 10.08
CA ALA A 268 -5.03 0.41 10.96
C ALA A 268 -4.09 -0.79 10.71
N ALA A 269 -3.36 -1.23 11.73
CA ALA A 269 -2.42 -2.35 11.63
C ALA A 269 -2.51 -3.28 12.83
N ASP A 270 -2.21 -4.56 12.60
CA ASP A 270 -1.95 -5.51 13.68
C ASP A 270 -0.47 -5.38 14.07
N ASP A 271 -0.21 -4.94 15.29
CA ASP A 271 1.16 -4.77 15.80
C ASP A 271 1.55 -5.78 16.89
N ASP A 272 0.65 -6.70 17.25
CA ASP A 272 0.95 -7.81 18.16
C ASP A 272 1.08 -9.16 17.43
N GLY A 273 0.75 -9.18 16.12
CA GLY A 273 0.91 -10.34 15.25
C GLY A 273 0.04 -11.52 15.68
N SER A 274 -0.95 -11.30 16.54
CA SER A 274 -1.78 -12.34 17.14
C SER A 274 -3.02 -12.66 16.30
N GLY A 275 -3.31 -11.93 15.22
CA GLY A 275 -4.50 -12.17 14.41
C GLY A 275 -4.49 -11.60 12.99
N ALA A 276 -5.66 -11.71 12.35
CA ALA A 276 -5.91 -11.19 11.01
C ALA A 276 -6.49 -9.76 11.02
N ARG A 277 -6.55 -9.11 12.19
CA ARG A 277 -7.27 -7.86 12.39
C ARG A 277 -6.36 -6.80 13.00
N PRO A 278 -6.44 -5.54 12.51
CA PRO A 278 -5.78 -4.44 13.16
C PRO A 278 -6.12 -4.34 14.64
N THR A 279 -5.10 -4.27 15.48
CA THR A 279 -5.22 -4.10 16.93
C THR A 279 -4.98 -2.64 17.35
N ALA A 280 -4.49 -1.80 16.42
CA ALA A 280 -4.31 -0.38 16.66
C ALA A 280 -4.42 0.48 15.39
N LEU A 281 -4.67 1.77 15.64
CA LEU A 281 -4.56 2.84 14.67
C LEU A 281 -3.23 3.58 14.88
N PHE A 282 -2.36 3.54 13.88
CA PHE A 282 -1.15 4.36 13.83
C PHE A 282 -1.46 5.70 13.18
N VAL A 283 -0.98 6.77 13.81
CA VAL A 283 -1.19 8.16 13.39
C VAL A 283 0.17 8.80 13.17
N GLY A 284 0.42 9.24 11.94
CA GLY A 284 1.68 9.87 11.53
C GLY A 284 1.46 11.29 11.01
N GLY A 285 2.29 12.23 11.43
CA GLY A 285 2.09 13.65 11.12
C GLY A 285 3.20 14.57 11.63
N ALA A 286 2.97 15.88 11.52
CA ALA A 286 3.81 16.92 12.10
C ALA A 286 3.25 17.34 13.46
N PHE A 287 3.54 16.56 14.50
CA PHE A 287 3.04 16.77 15.86
C PHE A 287 4.08 16.32 16.90
N SER A 288 3.95 16.84 18.12
CA SER A 288 4.81 16.51 19.28
C SER A 288 4.06 15.86 20.45
N SER A 289 2.72 15.85 20.40
CA SER A 289 1.89 15.22 21.42
C SER A 289 0.65 14.54 20.83
N ALA A 290 0.25 13.44 21.45
CA ALA A 290 -1.01 12.74 21.19
C ALA A 290 -1.70 12.49 22.52
N GLY A 291 -2.95 12.92 22.71
CA GLY A 291 -3.68 12.68 23.97
C GLY A 291 -2.94 13.14 25.24
N GLY A 292 -2.11 14.18 25.15
CA GLY A 292 -1.28 14.67 26.26
C GLY A 292 0.02 13.89 26.54
N ILE A 293 0.27 12.77 25.85
CA ILE A 293 1.57 12.08 25.90
C ILE A 293 2.54 12.69 24.89
N ALA A 294 3.83 12.72 25.20
CA ALA A 294 4.87 13.17 24.27
C ALA A 294 5.07 12.10 23.18
N ALA A 295 4.78 12.45 21.93
CA ALA A 295 4.85 11.56 20.79
C ALA A 295 5.38 12.32 19.58
N SER A 296 6.62 11.99 19.16
CA SER A 296 7.30 12.71 18.09
C SER A 296 6.89 12.17 16.72
N ASN A 297 6.00 12.89 16.03
CA ASN A 297 5.55 12.66 14.64
C ASN A 297 4.85 11.31 14.35
N ILE A 298 4.77 10.40 15.33
CA ILE A 298 4.03 9.15 15.25
C ILE A 298 3.48 8.76 16.63
N ALA A 299 2.23 8.30 16.66
CA ALA A 299 1.53 7.81 17.85
C ALA A 299 0.64 6.62 17.50
N ARG A 300 0.25 5.86 18.52
CA ARG A 300 -0.60 4.68 18.40
C ARG A 300 -1.86 4.86 19.25
N TRP A 301 -3.02 4.61 18.66
CA TRP A 301 -4.32 4.59 19.33
C TRP A 301 -4.83 3.16 19.44
N THR A 302 -5.15 2.72 20.66
CA THR A 302 -5.54 1.33 20.96
C THR A 302 -7.04 1.09 20.93
N GLY A 303 -7.82 2.01 20.36
CA GLY A 303 -9.29 2.05 20.51
C GLY A 303 -9.75 2.72 21.81
N THR A 304 -8.87 2.84 22.82
CA THR A 304 -9.22 3.37 24.14
C THR A 304 -8.17 4.32 24.74
N GLN A 305 -6.92 4.30 24.27
CA GLN A 305 -5.86 5.16 24.78
C GLN A 305 -4.77 5.40 23.73
N TRP A 306 -4.05 6.51 23.92
CA TRP A 306 -2.86 6.86 23.16
C TRP A 306 -1.61 6.24 23.80
N THR A 307 -0.74 5.66 22.97
CA THR A 307 0.57 5.15 23.36
C THR A 307 1.65 5.67 22.40
N THR A 308 2.90 5.72 22.85
CA THR A 308 4.04 6.09 21.99
C THR A 308 4.44 4.93 21.08
N VAL A 309 5.17 5.22 20.00
CA VAL A 309 5.82 4.23 19.15
C VAL A 309 7.34 4.39 19.28
N GLY A 310 7.90 3.74 20.30
CA GLY A 310 9.28 3.99 20.74
C GLY A 310 9.48 5.48 21.10
N ALA A 311 10.62 6.06 20.70
CA ALA A 311 10.88 7.50 20.85
C ALA A 311 10.36 8.37 19.68
N GLY A 312 9.65 7.75 18.71
CA GLY A 312 9.11 8.43 17.53
C GLY A 312 10.14 8.75 16.45
N LEU A 313 9.80 9.71 15.58
CA LEU A 313 10.56 10.12 14.40
C LEU A 313 11.00 11.58 14.52
N ASN A 314 12.11 11.96 13.89
CA ASN A 314 12.60 13.34 13.92
C ASN A 314 11.98 14.27 12.85
N ALA A 315 11.15 13.75 11.96
CA ALA A 315 10.34 14.52 11.01
C ALA A 315 9.08 13.74 10.62
N PRO A 316 8.11 14.37 9.93
CA PRO A 316 6.84 13.73 9.62
C PRO A 316 6.95 12.54 8.66
N PRO A 317 6.22 11.44 8.94
CA PRO A 317 5.95 10.39 7.97
C PRO A 317 4.84 10.81 7.01
N PHE A 318 4.83 10.22 5.81
CA PHE A 318 3.83 10.45 4.76
C PHE A 318 3.11 9.17 4.33
N ALA A 319 3.69 8.00 4.58
CA ALA A 319 3.08 6.72 4.27
C ALA A 319 3.45 5.65 5.31
N MET A 320 2.56 4.68 5.49
CA MET A 320 2.76 3.53 6.36
C MET A 320 2.19 2.27 5.69
N SER A 321 2.84 1.13 5.91
CA SER A 321 2.32 -0.19 5.51
C SER A 321 2.77 -1.25 6.50
N VAL A 322 1.95 -2.28 6.70
CA VAL A 322 2.41 -3.52 7.31
C VAL A 322 3.04 -4.37 6.23
N PHE A 323 4.26 -4.85 6.46
CA PHE A 323 4.93 -5.72 5.51
C PHE A 323 5.55 -6.92 6.23
N ASP A 324 5.28 -8.09 5.67
CA ASP A 324 5.83 -9.36 6.09
C ASP A 324 6.81 -9.85 5.01
N PRO A 325 8.12 -9.83 5.28
CA PRO A 325 9.13 -10.13 4.27
C PRO A 325 9.27 -11.61 3.92
N ASP A 326 8.90 -12.53 4.82
CA ASP A 326 9.00 -13.98 4.57
C ASP A 326 7.64 -14.70 4.68
N GLY A 327 6.56 -13.94 4.86
CA GLY A 327 5.21 -14.46 4.81
C GLY A 327 4.91 -15.40 5.96
N SER A 328 4.58 -16.66 5.65
CA SER A 328 4.43 -17.69 6.68
C SER A 328 5.76 -18.14 7.32
N GLY A 329 6.83 -17.39 7.11
CA GLY A 329 8.17 -17.67 7.61
C GLY A 329 8.35 -17.34 9.09
N SER A 330 9.59 -17.02 9.44
CA SER A 330 10.00 -16.77 10.83
C SER A 330 10.00 -15.29 11.21
N GLN A 331 10.00 -14.39 10.24
CA GLN A 331 9.87 -12.97 10.50
C GLN A 331 8.39 -12.66 10.70
N GLN A 332 8.13 -11.80 11.67
CA GLN A 332 6.78 -11.30 11.87
C GLN A 332 6.52 -10.09 10.97
N PRO A 333 5.26 -9.90 10.53
CA PRO A 333 4.81 -8.64 9.97
C PRO A 333 5.25 -7.47 10.85
N ALA A 334 5.69 -6.40 10.23
CA ALA A 334 6.12 -5.21 10.94
C ALA A 334 5.55 -3.95 10.28
N LEU A 335 5.47 -2.89 11.08
CA LEU A 335 5.11 -1.57 10.59
C LEU A 335 6.33 -0.97 9.86
N TYR A 336 6.14 -0.60 8.60
CA TYR A 336 7.08 0.19 7.84
C TYR A 336 6.52 1.59 7.70
N VAL A 337 7.36 2.58 8.02
CA VAL A 337 7.01 4.00 7.98
C VAL A 337 7.93 4.70 7.03
N ALA A 338 7.39 5.57 6.19
CA ALA A 338 8.12 6.28 5.17
C ALA A 338 7.77 7.76 5.15
N GLY A 339 8.73 8.64 4.88
CA GLY A 339 8.50 10.09 4.91
C GLY A 339 9.76 10.93 4.73
N SER A 340 9.84 12.02 5.50
CA SER A 340 10.92 13.02 5.46
C SER A 340 11.90 12.95 6.63
N PHE A 341 11.83 11.92 7.47
CA PHE A 341 12.69 11.74 8.64
C PHE A 341 14.07 11.16 8.26
N THR A 342 15.05 11.37 9.12
CA THR A 342 16.40 10.75 9.04
C THR A 342 16.74 9.91 10.27
N GLN A 343 15.91 9.98 11.30
CA GLN A 343 16.06 9.19 12.52
C GLN A 343 14.71 8.64 12.98
N ALA A 344 14.74 7.40 13.47
CA ALA A 344 13.62 6.72 14.10
C ALA A 344 14.11 6.07 15.40
N GLY A 345 13.52 6.41 16.54
CA GLY A 345 13.94 5.88 17.83
C GLY A 345 15.38 6.24 18.26
N GLY A 346 15.98 7.29 17.67
CA GLY A 346 17.40 7.64 17.85
C GLY A 346 18.36 6.85 16.96
N THR A 347 17.86 5.91 16.15
CA THR A 347 18.63 5.18 15.13
C THR A 347 18.57 5.91 13.80
N SER A 348 19.66 5.91 13.03
CA SER A 348 19.65 6.43 11.66
C SER A 348 18.71 5.60 10.79
N ALA A 349 17.74 6.27 10.18
CA ALA A 349 16.77 5.68 9.28
C ALA A 349 16.39 6.74 8.24
N ASN A 350 17.06 6.72 7.08
CA ASN A 350 16.85 7.72 6.05
C ASN A 350 15.55 7.42 5.31
N ARG A 351 14.50 8.18 5.65
CA ARG A 351 13.21 8.28 4.93
C ARG A 351 12.34 7.03 4.97
N VAL A 352 12.87 5.88 5.39
CA VAL A 352 12.13 4.63 5.60
C VAL A 352 12.67 3.91 6.83
N ALA A 353 11.78 3.43 7.71
CA ALA A 353 12.11 2.70 8.92
C ALA A 353 11.13 1.55 9.16
N ARG A 354 11.62 0.48 9.79
CA ARG A 354 10.83 -0.66 10.29
C ARG A 354 10.67 -0.56 11.79
N TRP A 355 9.45 -0.76 12.29
CA TRP A 355 9.10 -0.94 13.69
C TRP A 355 8.58 -2.35 13.91
N ASN A 356 9.24 -3.11 14.78
CA ASN A 356 8.90 -4.51 15.07
C ASN A 356 8.02 -4.69 16.33
N GLY A 357 7.37 -3.63 16.80
CA GLY A 357 6.65 -3.63 18.08
C GLY A 357 7.50 -3.19 19.28
N SER A 358 8.83 -3.12 19.16
CA SER A 358 9.73 -2.76 20.27
C SER A 358 10.88 -1.83 19.89
N THR A 359 11.48 -2.01 18.71
CA THR A 359 12.64 -1.25 18.25
C THR A 359 12.47 -0.78 16.81
N TRP A 360 13.09 0.37 16.53
CA TRP A 360 13.22 0.93 15.19
C TRP A 360 14.48 0.41 14.50
N ALA A 361 14.40 0.18 13.19
CA ALA A 361 15.54 -0.12 12.34
C ALA A 361 15.43 0.62 10.99
N GLY A 362 16.54 1.15 10.49
CA GLY A 362 16.63 1.64 9.11
C GLY A 362 16.66 0.50 8.10
N LEU A 363 16.22 0.77 6.87
CA LEU A 363 16.30 -0.18 5.75
C LEU A 363 17.59 0.08 4.96
N ASP A 364 18.67 -0.60 5.35
CA ASP A 364 20.02 -0.32 4.85
C ASP A 364 20.36 1.18 4.99
N THR A 365 20.90 1.84 3.97
CA THR A 365 21.17 3.29 3.98
C THR A 365 19.93 4.13 3.68
N GLY A 366 18.76 3.51 3.46
CA GLY A 366 17.48 4.15 3.19
C GLY A 366 17.40 4.77 1.78
N THR A 367 16.69 5.87 1.63
CA THR A 367 16.62 6.62 0.36
C THR A 367 17.20 8.03 0.49
N ASN A 368 17.69 8.59 -0.62
CA ASN A 368 18.30 9.94 -0.63
C ASN A 368 17.27 11.09 -0.71
N GLY A 369 15.98 10.80 -0.65
CA GLY A 369 14.91 11.77 -0.83
C GLY A 369 13.58 11.27 -0.25
N GLU A 370 12.57 12.14 -0.21
CA GLU A 370 11.32 11.84 0.47
C GLU A 370 10.58 10.66 -0.15
N VAL A 371 10.07 9.77 0.70
CA VAL A 371 9.13 8.72 0.29
C VAL A 371 7.73 9.17 0.67
N ARG A 372 6.81 9.15 -0.29
CA ARG A 372 5.44 9.67 -0.16
C ARG A 372 4.37 8.59 -0.22
N ALA A 373 4.70 7.42 -0.74
CA ALA A 373 3.79 6.29 -0.84
C ALA A 373 4.53 4.98 -0.57
N THR A 374 3.82 4.04 0.04
CA THR A 374 4.26 2.66 0.19
C THR A 374 3.12 1.72 -0.19
N ALA A 375 3.44 0.58 -0.79
CA ALA A 375 2.49 -0.50 -1.04
C ALA A 375 3.21 -1.84 -0.93
N VAL A 376 2.52 -2.85 -0.42
CA VAL A 376 2.99 -4.24 -0.48
C VAL A 376 2.40 -4.86 -1.74
N TYR A 377 3.25 -5.43 -2.58
CA TYR A 377 2.83 -6.05 -3.84
C TYR A 377 3.63 -7.32 -4.10
N ASP A 378 2.93 -8.38 -4.48
CA ASP A 378 3.51 -9.64 -4.96
C ASP A 378 3.73 -9.53 -6.48
N ASP A 379 4.98 -9.33 -6.89
CA ASP A 379 5.34 -9.23 -8.30
C ASP A 379 5.61 -10.57 -8.99
N ASP A 380 5.83 -11.65 -8.24
CA ASP A 380 6.08 -12.96 -8.85
C ASP A 380 4.77 -13.73 -9.14
N GLY A 381 3.66 -13.32 -8.48
CA GLY A 381 2.31 -13.82 -8.71
C GLY A 381 2.19 -15.32 -8.40
N THR A 382 3.03 -15.82 -7.51
CA THR A 382 3.10 -17.23 -7.11
C THR A 382 2.22 -17.53 -5.90
N GLY A 383 1.73 -16.48 -5.21
CA GLY A 383 1.06 -16.64 -3.92
C GLY A 383 2.00 -17.20 -2.83
N SER A 384 3.33 -17.22 -3.07
CA SER A 384 4.34 -17.80 -2.18
C SER A 384 4.74 -16.89 -1.01
N ASN A 385 4.04 -15.77 -0.83
CA ASN A 385 4.27 -14.76 0.21
C ASN A 385 5.58 -13.95 0.08
N LEU A 386 6.33 -14.05 -1.02
CA LEU A 386 7.48 -13.16 -1.27
C LEU A 386 7.01 -11.81 -1.85
N SER A 387 6.22 -11.08 -1.07
CA SER A 387 5.84 -9.73 -1.43
C SER A 387 7.03 -8.77 -1.31
N GLY A 388 7.04 -7.71 -2.12
CA GLY A 388 7.93 -6.57 -1.96
C GLY A 388 7.21 -5.39 -1.33
N LEU A 389 7.90 -4.65 -0.45
CA LEU A 389 7.49 -3.30 -0.06
C LEU A 389 7.99 -2.31 -1.11
N TYR A 390 7.08 -1.79 -1.93
CA TYR A 390 7.37 -0.75 -2.90
C TYR A 390 7.31 0.61 -2.23
N THR A 391 8.31 1.45 -2.52
CA THR A 391 8.40 2.81 -2.02
C THR A 391 8.41 3.78 -3.20
N GLY A 392 7.49 4.74 -3.18
CA GLY A 392 7.35 5.77 -4.20
C GLY A 392 7.55 7.16 -3.60
N GLY A 393 8.24 8.05 -4.31
CA GLY A 393 8.51 9.39 -3.80
C GLY A 393 9.32 10.27 -4.73
N GLN A 394 10.19 11.08 -4.15
CA GLN A 394 11.15 11.93 -4.86
C GLN A 394 12.56 11.52 -4.42
N PHE A 395 13.13 10.52 -5.08
CA PHE A 395 14.46 10.00 -4.76
C PHE A 395 15.09 9.33 -5.98
N THR A 396 16.42 9.33 -5.99
CA THR A 396 17.22 8.73 -7.08
C THR A 396 18.13 7.61 -6.59
N LEU A 397 18.16 7.36 -5.28
CA LEU A 397 18.94 6.31 -4.65
C LEU A 397 18.11 5.60 -3.58
N ALA A 398 18.14 4.28 -3.58
CA ALA A 398 17.63 3.42 -2.53
C ALA A 398 18.70 2.38 -2.16
N GLY A 399 19.22 2.43 -0.95
CA GLY A 399 20.44 1.73 -0.59
C GLY A 399 21.62 2.27 -1.41
N THR A 400 22.31 1.37 -2.11
CA THR A 400 23.35 1.70 -3.10
C THR A 400 22.82 1.75 -4.54
N ARG A 401 21.53 1.51 -4.77
CA ARG A 401 20.96 1.36 -6.12
C ARG A 401 20.41 2.67 -6.65
N THR A 402 20.81 3.00 -7.89
CA THR A 402 20.23 4.12 -8.63
C THR A 402 18.85 3.72 -9.14
N VAL A 403 17.87 4.55 -8.82
CA VAL A 403 16.45 4.32 -9.10
C VAL A 403 15.80 5.61 -9.60
N SER A 404 14.60 5.52 -10.13
CA SER A 404 13.83 6.67 -10.61
C SER A 404 12.52 6.77 -9.83
N ASN A 405 12.55 7.39 -8.64
CA ASN A 405 11.38 7.69 -7.80
C ASN A 405 10.53 6.49 -7.32
N LEU A 406 10.98 5.27 -7.60
CA LEU A 406 10.35 4.02 -7.21
C LEU A 406 11.42 2.96 -6.96
N ALA A 407 11.35 2.31 -5.80
CA ALA A 407 12.21 1.18 -5.44
C ALA A 407 11.39 0.12 -4.73
N ARG A 408 11.95 -1.09 -4.66
CA ARG A 408 11.34 -2.23 -3.97
C ARG A 408 12.26 -2.72 -2.86
N TRP A 409 11.75 -2.88 -1.66
CA TRP A 409 12.43 -3.54 -0.56
C TRP A 409 11.88 -4.95 -0.41
N MET A 410 12.73 -5.96 -0.51
CA MET A 410 12.25 -7.34 -0.47
C MET A 410 13.27 -8.31 0.11
N CYS A 411 12.74 -9.44 0.56
CA CYS A 411 13.49 -10.62 0.93
C CYS A 411 13.98 -11.28 -0.35
N LEU A 412 15.26 -11.08 -0.67
CA LEU A 412 15.89 -11.86 -1.73
C LEU A 412 16.61 -13.03 -1.05
N PRO A 413 16.46 -14.27 -1.54
CA PRO A 413 17.33 -15.35 -1.09
C PRO A 413 18.80 -14.89 -1.22
N PRO A 414 19.69 -15.27 -0.28
CA PRO A 414 21.10 -14.87 -0.30
C PRO A 414 21.63 -15.04 -1.71
N GLU A 415 22.26 -13.98 -2.25
CA GLU A 415 22.56 -13.80 -3.68
C GLU A 415 22.58 -15.13 -4.42
N GLY A 416 21.47 -15.44 -5.11
CA GLY A 416 21.38 -16.68 -5.85
C GLY A 416 22.58 -16.73 -6.78
N ARG A 417 23.40 -17.76 -6.61
CA ARG A 417 24.61 -17.97 -7.39
C ARG A 417 24.13 -18.07 -8.84
N PRO A 418 24.49 -17.15 -9.77
CA PRO A 418 24.04 -17.27 -11.15
C PRO A 418 24.37 -18.67 -11.66
N GLY A 419 23.37 -19.33 -12.26
CA GLY A 419 23.47 -20.73 -12.67
C GLY A 419 23.10 -21.78 -11.60
N ASP A 420 22.76 -21.41 -10.37
CA ASP A 420 22.21 -22.33 -9.36
C ASP A 420 20.68 -22.23 -9.37
N LEU A 421 20.04 -23.09 -10.16
CA LEU A 421 18.62 -23.04 -10.48
C LEU A 421 17.80 -24.07 -9.69
N ASN A 422 18.44 -24.93 -8.90
CA ASN A 422 17.77 -25.73 -7.89
C ASN A 422 18.01 -25.23 -6.46
N CYS A 423 18.85 -24.20 -6.29
CA CYS A 423 19.19 -23.53 -5.04
C CYS A 423 19.79 -24.46 -3.99
N ASP A 424 20.62 -25.42 -4.44
CA ASP A 424 21.42 -26.28 -3.58
C ASP A 424 22.78 -25.65 -3.20
N ASN A 425 23.05 -24.43 -3.67
CA ASN A 425 24.29 -23.66 -3.57
C ASN A 425 25.45 -24.15 -4.47
N VAL A 426 25.18 -25.02 -5.46
CA VAL A 426 26.19 -25.59 -6.35
C VAL A 426 25.75 -25.51 -7.79
N VAL A 427 26.43 -24.70 -8.61
CA VAL A 427 26.22 -24.70 -10.07
C VAL A 427 26.78 -25.97 -10.69
N ASN A 428 25.91 -26.88 -11.13
CA ASN A 428 26.29 -28.16 -11.71
C ASN A 428 25.23 -28.67 -12.72
N PHE A 429 25.39 -29.89 -13.22
CA PHE A 429 24.48 -30.46 -14.23
C PHE A 429 23.02 -30.56 -13.76
N ASN A 430 22.77 -30.60 -12.44
CA ASN A 430 21.42 -30.58 -11.88
C ASN A 430 20.69 -29.25 -12.06
N ASP A 431 21.39 -28.20 -12.51
CA ASP A 431 20.79 -26.88 -12.82
C ASP A 431 20.32 -26.77 -14.27
N ILE A 432 20.68 -27.72 -15.15
CA ILE A 432 20.34 -27.65 -16.57
C ILE A 432 18.82 -27.76 -16.79
N ASP A 433 18.18 -28.78 -16.24
CA ASP A 433 16.73 -28.96 -16.39
C ASP A 433 15.94 -27.80 -15.77
N PRO A 434 16.27 -27.33 -14.54
CA PRO A 434 15.71 -26.10 -13.99
C PRO A 434 15.96 -24.87 -14.88
N PHE A 435 17.15 -24.69 -15.45
CA PHE A 435 17.47 -23.55 -16.32
C PHE A 435 16.65 -23.56 -17.63
N VAL A 436 16.50 -24.73 -18.25
CA VAL A 436 15.63 -24.91 -19.42
C VAL A 436 14.17 -24.62 -19.06
N LEU A 437 13.73 -25.04 -17.87
CA LEU A 437 12.40 -24.74 -17.38
C LEU A 437 12.20 -23.23 -17.14
N ALA A 438 13.21 -22.54 -16.60
CA ALA A 438 13.19 -21.08 -16.41
C ALA A 438 13.10 -20.31 -17.75
N LEU A 439 13.84 -20.75 -18.78
CA LEU A 439 13.78 -20.18 -20.12
C LEU A 439 12.44 -20.43 -20.83
N SER A 440 11.85 -21.60 -20.62
CA SER A 440 10.62 -22.01 -21.31
C SER A 440 9.34 -21.53 -20.62
N GLY A 441 9.39 -21.23 -19.33
CA GLY A 441 8.23 -20.72 -18.60
C GLY A 441 8.54 -20.36 -17.14
N PRO A 442 8.67 -19.06 -16.80
CA PRO A 442 8.95 -18.61 -15.43
C PRO A 442 7.97 -19.17 -14.39
N ALA A 443 6.69 -19.28 -14.74
CA ALA A 443 5.66 -19.84 -13.86
C ALA A 443 5.84 -21.35 -13.60
N GLY A 444 6.28 -22.11 -14.62
CA GLY A 444 6.53 -23.55 -14.49
C GLY A 444 7.77 -23.82 -13.66
N TYR A 445 8.83 -23.03 -13.87
CA TYR A 445 10.04 -23.08 -13.05
C TYR A 445 9.74 -22.80 -11.58
N GLN A 446 9.05 -21.70 -11.30
CA GLN A 446 8.78 -21.31 -9.92
C GLN A 446 7.86 -22.30 -9.20
N ALA A 447 6.94 -22.97 -9.92
CA ALA A 447 6.12 -24.04 -9.33
C ALA A 447 6.95 -25.28 -8.95
N ALA A 448 8.00 -25.59 -9.71
CA ALA A 448 8.91 -26.71 -9.43
C ALA A 448 9.97 -26.36 -8.38
N TYR A 449 10.42 -25.10 -8.35
CA TYR A 449 11.49 -24.59 -7.49
C TYR A 449 11.01 -23.34 -6.70
N PRO A 450 10.03 -23.49 -5.79
CA PRO A 450 9.37 -22.36 -5.14
C PRO A 450 10.30 -21.51 -4.27
N ASN A 451 11.40 -22.10 -3.80
CA ASN A 451 12.40 -21.43 -2.97
C ASN A 451 13.58 -20.91 -3.78
N CYS A 452 13.57 -21.10 -5.10
CA CYS A 452 14.66 -20.70 -5.97
C CYS A 452 14.28 -19.53 -6.86
N ARG A 453 15.20 -18.59 -7.02
CA ARG A 453 14.96 -17.35 -7.74
C ARG A 453 15.00 -17.63 -9.24
N TYR A 454 13.94 -17.27 -9.97
CA TYR A 454 13.91 -17.41 -11.44
C TYR A 454 15.07 -16.64 -12.11
N LEU A 455 15.45 -15.48 -11.57
CA LEU A 455 16.58 -14.68 -12.03
C LEU A 455 17.96 -15.33 -11.76
N ASN A 456 18.05 -16.50 -11.13
CA ASN A 456 19.31 -17.25 -11.17
C ASN A 456 19.62 -17.76 -12.59
N ALA A 457 18.62 -17.76 -13.49
CA ALA A 457 18.80 -18.02 -14.91
C ALA A 457 19.33 -16.78 -15.67
N ASP A 458 19.32 -15.59 -15.08
CA ASP A 458 19.92 -14.38 -15.67
C ASP A 458 21.44 -14.44 -15.43
N CYS A 459 22.10 -15.32 -16.20
CA CYS A 459 23.51 -15.65 -16.03
C CYS A 459 24.43 -14.59 -16.63
N ASN A 460 23.91 -13.75 -17.53
CA ASN A 460 24.66 -12.62 -18.10
C ASN A 460 24.44 -11.30 -17.32
N ASN A 461 23.51 -11.30 -16.36
CA ASN A 461 23.16 -10.20 -15.46
C ASN A 461 22.65 -8.95 -16.22
N ASP A 462 21.88 -9.16 -17.28
CA ASP A 462 21.22 -8.11 -18.08
C ASP A 462 19.80 -7.79 -17.61
N GLY A 463 19.29 -8.55 -16.62
CA GLY A 463 17.98 -8.38 -16.00
C GLY A 463 16.85 -9.14 -16.68
N LEU A 464 17.14 -9.94 -17.71
CA LEU A 464 16.16 -10.67 -18.51
C LEU A 464 16.58 -12.13 -18.68
N VAL A 465 15.78 -13.08 -18.18
CA VAL A 465 15.99 -14.51 -18.47
C VAL A 465 15.55 -14.82 -19.90
N ASN A 466 16.51 -15.06 -20.79
CA ASN A 466 16.28 -15.32 -22.21
C ASN A 466 17.42 -16.13 -22.85
N PHE A 467 17.35 -16.38 -24.16
CA PHE A 467 18.35 -17.20 -24.86
C PHE A 467 19.79 -16.66 -24.78
N ASN A 468 19.98 -15.38 -24.48
CA ASN A 468 21.29 -14.76 -24.28
C ASN A 468 21.98 -15.22 -22.97
N ASP A 469 21.26 -15.89 -22.07
CA ASP A 469 21.84 -16.45 -20.84
C ASP A 469 22.51 -17.80 -21.03
N ILE A 470 22.22 -18.51 -22.14
CA ILE A 470 22.67 -19.88 -22.37
C ILE A 470 24.20 -19.97 -22.34
N ASP A 471 24.89 -19.07 -23.07
CA ASP A 471 26.36 -19.10 -23.15
C ASP A 471 26.99 -18.78 -21.79
N ALA A 472 26.40 -17.86 -21.04
CA ALA A 472 26.85 -17.50 -19.69
C ALA A 472 26.62 -18.65 -18.69
N PHE A 473 25.48 -19.33 -18.78
CA PHE A 473 25.16 -20.50 -17.98
C PHE A 473 26.11 -21.68 -18.27
N VAL A 474 26.38 -21.97 -19.54
CA VAL A 474 27.35 -23.00 -19.95
C VAL A 474 28.76 -22.68 -19.43
N ALA A 475 29.15 -21.40 -19.47
CA ALA A 475 30.43 -20.97 -18.91
C ALA A 475 30.51 -21.26 -17.40
N LEU A 476 29.44 -21.02 -16.65
CA LEU A 476 29.36 -21.30 -15.21
C LEU A 476 29.45 -22.80 -14.89
N LEU A 477 28.83 -23.67 -15.70
CA LEU A 477 28.96 -25.13 -15.57
C LEU A 477 30.37 -25.65 -15.84
N SER A 478 31.13 -24.95 -16.69
CA SER A 478 32.48 -25.36 -17.12
C SER A 478 33.62 -24.89 -16.20
N GLY A 479 33.32 -23.97 -15.26
CA GLY A 479 34.29 -23.36 -14.35
C GLY A 479 34.09 -23.66 -12.86
N GLY A 480 33.15 -24.55 -12.52
CA GLY A 480 32.78 -24.96 -11.15
C GLY A 480 33.62 -26.07 -10.54
#